data_AF-A0A923YAX0-F1
#
_entry.id   AF-A0A923YAX0-F1
#
_cell.length_a   1.000
_cell.length_b   1.000
_cell.length_c   1.000
_cell.angle_alpha   90.00
_cell.angle_beta   90.00
_cell.angle_gamma   90.00
#
_symmetry.space_group_name_H-M   'P 1'
#
loop_
_entity.id
_entity.type
_entity.pdbx_description
1 polymer ?
#
loop_
_entity_poly.entity_id
_entity_poly.type
_entity_poly.pdbx_seq_one_letter_code
_entity_poly.pdbx_strand_id
1 'polypeptide(L)'
;MKPVDRARWQRVSPLLDEILELDAGARAMCLQALREQDAGMADDLDAVLGQLDAPDRSAFLERPALLREATLAGQTFGAYTVERELGQGGMGSVWPARRTDGRFEGRAAIKFLHAGLLGRGGAERFEREGNILARLAHPNIARLLDAGVAGGGAQPYLVLEYIDGLPIDRHCEDHALDLAA
;
A
#
# COMPACT_ATOMS: atom_id res chain seq x y z
N MET A 1 -12.98 -15.45 9.85
CA MET A 1 -11.51 -15.36 9.76
C MET A 1 -11.02 -14.32 10.74
N LYS A 2 -10.02 -14.61 11.59
CA LYS A 2 -9.41 -13.55 12.40
C LYS A 2 -8.57 -12.69 11.45
N PRO A 3 -8.72 -11.36 11.43
CA PRO A 3 -7.87 -10.51 10.62
C PRO A 3 -6.41 -10.68 11.08
N VAL A 4 -5.51 -10.92 10.13
CA VAL A 4 -4.06 -10.89 10.33
C VAL A 4 -3.70 -9.48 10.79
N ASP A 5 -3.34 -9.32 12.06
CA ASP A 5 -2.94 -8.03 12.61
C ASP A 5 -1.59 -7.54 12.03
N ARG A 6 -1.21 -6.30 12.34
CA ARG A 6 0.03 -5.66 11.84
C ARG A 6 1.29 -6.48 12.16
N ALA A 7 1.37 -7.09 13.34
CA ALA A 7 2.54 -7.86 13.75
C ALA A 7 2.62 -9.20 12.99
N ARG A 8 1.47 -9.83 12.74
CA ARG A 8 1.40 -11.02 11.89
C ARG A 8 1.70 -10.70 10.42
N TRP A 9 1.18 -9.60 9.87
CA TRP A 9 1.43 -9.23 8.47
C TRP A 9 2.91 -8.96 8.19
N GLN A 10 3.63 -8.34 9.13
CA GLN A 10 5.08 -8.15 9.04
C GLN A 10 5.87 -9.46 8.89
N ARG A 11 5.34 -10.57 9.42
CA ARG A 11 5.94 -11.90 9.27
C ARG A 11 5.48 -12.62 8.00
N VAL A 12 4.23 -12.40 7.58
CA VAL A 12 3.63 -13.05 6.38
C VAL A 12 4.19 -12.45 5.09
N SER A 13 4.31 -11.13 5.00
CA SER A 13 4.62 -10.43 3.73
C SER A 13 5.92 -10.88 3.05
N PRO A 14 7.07 -11.06 3.75
CA PRO A 14 8.30 -11.49 3.08
C PRO A 14 8.18 -12.90 2.51
N LEU A 15 7.50 -13.80 3.23
CA LEU A 15 7.28 -15.18 2.80
C LEU A 15 6.31 -15.23 1.62
N LEU A 16 5.30 -14.36 1.61
CA LEU A 16 4.37 -14.22 0.49
C LEU A 16 5.12 -13.80 -0.78
N ASP A 17 5.98 -12.78 -0.71
CA ASP A 17 6.78 -12.32 -1.85
C ASP A 17 7.66 -13.44 -2.41
N GLU A 18 8.34 -14.20 -1.54
CA GLU A 18 9.15 -15.35 -1.95
C GLU A 18 8.30 -16.45 -2.60
N ILE A 19 7.13 -16.77 -2.03
CA ILE A 19 6.24 -17.82 -2.54
C ILE A 19 5.55 -17.43 -3.85
N LEU A 20 5.35 -16.13 -4.09
CA LEU A 20 4.77 -15.63 -5.35
C LEU A 20 5.69 -15.85 -6.55
N GLU A 21 7.00 -15.88 -6.35
CA GLU A 21 8.00 -16.16 -7.39
C GLU A 21 8.17 -17.66 -7.70
N LEU A 22 7.64 -18.55 -6.84
CA LEU A 22 7.75 -20.00 -7.00
C LEU A 22 6.64 -20.58 -7.90
N ASP A 23 6.98 -21.65 -8.63
CA ASP A 23 5.98 -22.47 -9.32
C ASP A 23 5.07 -23.23 -8.33
N ALA A 24 3.97 -23.78 -8.83
CA ALA A 24 2.96 -24.44 -8.00
C ALA A 24 3.51 -25.62 -7.18
N GLY A 25 4.48 -26.38 -7.71
CA GLY A 25 5.10 -27.51 -7.01
C GLY A 25 6.04 -27.04 -5.91
N ALA A 26 6.91 -26.08 -6.22
CA ALA A 26 7.84 -25.48 -5.26
C ALA A 26 7.10 -24.72 -4.14
N ARG A 27 6.01 -24.02 -4.47
CA ARG A 27 5.11 -23.35 -3.51
C ARG A 27 4.51 -24.35 -2.52
N ALA A 28 3.97 -25.47 -3.00
CA ALA A 28 3.37 -26.49 -2.13
C ALA A 28 4.39 -27.09 -1.16
N MET A 29 5.62 -27.36 -1.63
CA MET A 29 6.70 -27.85 -0.77
C MET A 29 7.12 -26.82 0.28
N CYS A 30 7.22 -25.54 -0.10
CA CYS A 30 7.57 -24.45 0.82
C CYS A 30 6.52 -24.28 1.91
N LEU A 31 5.22 -24.27 1.56
CA LEU A 31 4.11 -24.18 2.51
C LEU A 31 4.08 -25.38 3.45
N GLN A 32 4.36 -26.59 2.95
CA GLN A 32 4.42 -27.80 3.79
C GLN A 32 5.56 -27.72 4.81
N ALA A 33 6.77 -27.33 4.38
CA ALA A 33 7.91 -27.16 5.27
C ALA A 33 7.67 -26.05 6.32
N LEU A 34 6.99 -24.97 5.91
CA LEU A 34 6.60 -23.89 6.83
C LEU A 34 5.56 -24.37 7.83
N ARG A 35 4.60 -25.20 7.42
CA ARG A 35 3.55 -25.73 8.30
C ARG A 35 4.12 -26.64 9.40
N GLU A 36 5.20 -27.35 9.13
CA GLU A 36 5.94 -28.14 10.13
C GLU A 36 6.63 -27.27 11.19
N GLN A 37 7.02 -26.04 10.84
CA GLN A 37 7.73 -25.12 11.73
C GLN A 37 6.76 -24.18 12.47
N ASP A 38 5.77 -23.66 11.75
CA ASP A 38 4.76 -22.71 12.24
C ASP A 38 3.47 -22.87 11.44
N ALA A 39 2.61 -23.77 11.91
CA ALA A 39 1.31 -24.05 11.29
C ALA A 39 0.42 -22.79 11.19
N GLY A 40 0.50 -21.89 12.18
CA GLY A 40 -0.30 -20.66 12.17
C GLY A 40 0.13 -19.68 11.08
N MET A 41 1.43 -19.62 10.78
CA MET A 41 1.95 -18.81 9.66
C MET A 41 1.60 -19.42 8.30
N ALA A 42 1.69 -20.75 8.17
CA ALA A 42 1.31 -21.44 6.95
C ALA A 42 -0.19 -21.26 6.64
N ASP A 43 -1.05 -21.33 7.67
CA ASP A 43 -2.49 -21.07 7.54
C ASP A 43 -2.78 -19.62 7.09
N ASP A 44 -2.04 -18.63 7.63
CA ASP A 44 -2.17 -17.22 7.23
C ASP A 44 -1.74 -17.02 5.76
N LEU A 45 -0.66 -17.66 5.30
CA LEU A 45 -0.24 -17.61 3.89
C LEU A 45 -1.22 -18.31 2.95
N ASP A 46 -1.71 -19.50 3.30
CA ASP A 46 -2.73 -20.22 2.52
C ASP A 46 -3.98 -19.36 2.34
N ALA A 47 -4.40 -18.66 3.40
CA ALA A 47 -5.55 -17.77 3.35
C ALA A 47 -5.34 -16.59 2.39
N VAL A 48 -4.14 -16.01 2.36
CA VAL A 48 -3.80 -14.89 1.47
C VAL A 48 -3.68 -15.37 0.01
N LEU A 49 -3.01 -16.50 -0.23
CA LEU A 49 -2.88 -17.09 -1.57
C LEU A 49 -4.23 -17.49 -2.16
N GLY A 50 -5.11 -18.07 -1.34
CA GLY A 50 -6.48 -18.40 -1.75
C GLY A 50 -7.31 -17.18 -2.16
N GLN A 51 -6.99 -15.98 -1.67
CA GLN A 51 -7.63 -14.73 -2.13
C GLN A 51 -7.07 -14.24 -3.48
N LEU A 52 -5.79 -14.49 -3.79
CA LEU A 52 -5.16 -14.12 -5.06
C LEU A 52 -5.60 -15.02 -6.22
N ASP A 53 -5.87 -16.29 -5.92
CA ASP A 53 -6.35 -17.30 -6.88
C ASP A 53 -7.89 -17.28 -7.04
N ALA A 54 -8.59 -16.45 -6.26
CA ALA A 54 -10.03 -16.29 -6.41
C ALA A 54 -10.38 -15.69 -7.79
N PRO A 55 -11.46 -16.15 -8.44
CA PRO A 55 -11.87 -15.67 -9.76
C PRO A 55 -12.28 -14.19 -9.77
N ASP A 56 -12.64 -13.66 -8.59
CA ASP A 56 -12.93 -12.24 -8.38
C ASP A 56 -11.78 -11.56 -7.63
N ARG A 57 -10.78 -11.12 -8.38
CA ARG A 57 -9.62 -10.37 -7.85
C ARG A 57 -9.96 -8.92 -7.45
N SER A 58 -11.16 -8.44 -7.76
CA SER A 58 -11.57 -7.06 -7.44
C SER A 58 -11.70 -6.85 -5.92
N ALA A 59 -12.21 -7.86 -5.21
CA ALA A 59 -12.39 -7.81 -3.75
C ALA A 59 -11.07 -7.69 -2.96
N PHE A 60 -9.95 -8.17 -3.52
CA PHE A 60 -8.61 -8.05 -2.91
C PHE A 60 -8.04 -6.63 -3.04
N LEU A 61 -8.28 -5.96 -4.17
CA LEU A 61 -7.88 -4.56 -4.39
C LEU A 61 -8.75 -3.58 -3.62
N GLU A 62 -10.05 -3.89 -3.48
CA GLU A 62 -11.01 -3.08 -2.74
C GLU A 62 -10.71 -3.06 -1.23
N ARG A 63 -10.32 -4.19 -0.63
CA ARG A 63 -10.00 -4.28 0.81
C ARG A 63 -8.97 -5.37 1.12
N PRO A 64 -7.71 -4.99 1.42
CA PRO A 64 -6.96 -5.73 2.42
C PRO A 64 -7.68 -5.47 3.76
N ALA A 65 -8.56 -6.37 4.17
CA ALA A 65 -9.31 -6.29 5.45
C ALA A 65 -8.41 -6.37 6.71
N LEU A 66 -7.11 -6.17 6.56
CA LEU A 66 -6.08 -6.61 7.51
C LEU A 66 -5.53 -5.50 8.39
N LEU A 67 -5.67 -4.22 8.03
CA LEU A 67 -5.06 -3.12 8.80
C LEU A 67 -6.04 -1.97 8.99
N ARG A 68 -6.86 -2.05 10.05
CA ARG A 68 -7.58 -0.89 10.55
C ARG A 68 -6.66 -0.15 11.53
N GLU A 69 -5.81 0.73 10.99
CA GLU A 69 -4.95 1.58 11.81
C GLU A 69 -5.74 2.71 12.47
N ALA A 70 -5.21 3.21 13.59
CA ALA A 70 -5.73 4.41 14.24
C ALA A 70 -5.79 5.57 13.23
N THR A 71 -6.84 6.39 13.32
CA THR A 71 -7.04 7.51 12.38
C THR A 71 -5.82 8.43 12.37
N LEU A 72 -5.25 8.66 11.18
CA LEU A 72 -4.15 9.60 11.00
C LEU A 72 -4.66 11.05 10.98
N ALA A 73 -5.96 11.26 10.77
CA ALA A 73 -6.58 12.57 10.63
C ALA A 73 -6.15 13.56 11.74
N GLY A 74 -5.75 14.76 11.33
CA GLY A 74 -5.30 15.83 12.22
C GLY A 74 -3.84 15.73 12.67
N GLN A 75 -3.13 14.64 12.35
CA GLN A 75 -1.70 14.53 12.64
C GLN A 75 -0.88 15.28 11.58
N THR A 76 0.31 15.73 11.98
CA THR A 76 1.24 16.46 11.10
C THR A 76 2.44 15.59 10.73
N PHE A 77 2.75 15.54 9.44
CA PHE A 77 3.86 14.83 8.83
C PHE A 77 4.66 15.81 7.96
N GLY A 78 5.90 16.11 8.37
CA GLY A 78 6.67 17.19 7.78
C GLY A 78 5.90 18.52 7.87
N ALA A 79 5.68 19.17 6.73
CA ALA A 79 4.94 20.44 6.64
C ALA A 79 3.42 20.27 6.51
N TYR A 80 2.88 19.04 6.55
CA TYR A 80 1.51 18.74 6.12
C TYR A 80 0.68 18.13 7.25
N THR A 81 -0.53 18.64 7.44
CA THR A 81 -1.53 18.05 8.34
C THR A 81 -2.54 17.26 7.53
N VAL A 82 -2.70 15.97 7.86
CA VAL A 82 -3.60 15.08 7.13
C VAL A 82 -5.06 15.28 7.51
N GLU A 83 -5.95 15.07 6.55
CA GLU A 83 -7.39 15.19 6.70
C GLU A 83 -8.03 13.79 6.86
N ARG A 84 -9.19 13.54 6.25
CA ARG A 84 -9.86 12.23 6.28
C ARG A 84 -9.40 11.36 5.12
N GLU A 85 -9.20 10.07 5.38
CA GLU A 85 -8.74 9.08 4.39
C GLU A 85 -9.50 9.17 3.07
N LEU A 86 -8.75 9.17 1.96
CA LEU A 86 -9.28 9.16 0.60
C LEU A 86 -9.46 7.73 0.09
N GLY A 87 -8.56 6.83 0.46
CA GLY A 87 -8.67 5.41 0.14
C GLY A 87 -7.52 4.57 0.70
N GLN A 88 -7.74 3.26 0.75
CA GLN A 88 -6.78 2.26 1.20
C GLN A 88 -6.65 1.18 0.14
N GLY A 89 -5.46 0.63 -0.03
CA GLY A 89 -5.20 -0.53 -0.88
C GLY A 89 -4.04 -1.35 -0.36
N GLY A 90 -3.63 -2.37 -1.12
CA GLY A 90 -2.58 -3.31 -0.69
C GLY A 90 -1.28 -2.64 -0.25
N MET A 91 -0.85 -1.57 -0.93
CA MET A 91 0.44 -0.91 -0.68
C MET A 91 0.41 0.13 0.44
N GLY A 92 -0.76 0.48 0.98
CA GLY A 92 -0.88 1.59 1.92
C GLY A 92 -2.23 2.30 1.90
N SER A 93 -2.28 3.45 2.57
CA SER A 93 -3.43 4.36 2.57
C SER A 93 -3.05 5.72 2.03
N VAL A 94 -4.01 6.40 1.41
CA VAL A 94 -3.86 7.73 0.81
C VAL A 94 -4.78 8.70 1.52
N TRP A 95 -4.22 9.83 1.92
CA TRP A 95 -4.89 10.84 2.74
C TRP A 95 -4.71 12.22 2.10
N PRO A 96 -5.77 13.01 1.89
CA PRO A 96 -5.62 14.42 1.59
C PRO A 96 -4.93 15.11 2.76
N ALA A 97 -4.11 16.11 2.46
CA ALA A 97 -3.40 16.87 3.47
C ALA A 97 -3.29 18.34 3.05
N ARG A 98 -3.22 19.22 4.05
CA ARG A 98 -2.93 20.64 3.85
C ARG A 98 -1.56 20.97 4.39
N ARG A 99 -0.81 21.76 3.64
CA ARG A 99 0.43 22.36 4.15
C ARG A 99 0.08 23.37 5.25
N THR A 100 0.75 23.25 6.39
CA THR A 100 0.43 23.97 7.65
C THR A 100 1.67 24.51 8.35
N ASP A 101 2.82 24.58 7.65
CA ASP A 101 4.09 25.10 8.20
C ASP A 101 4.15 26.64 8.30
N GLY A 102 3.06 27.33 7.96
CA GLY A 102 2.95 28.79 7.99
C GLY A 102 3.77 29.52 6.93
N ARG A 103 4.42 28.80 6.01
CA ARG A 103 5.24 29.41 4.94
C ARG A 103 4.47 29.51 3.63
N PHE A 104 3.77 28.44 3.28
CA PHE A 104 3.00 28.34 2.06
C PHE A 104 1.72 27.55 2.31
N GLU A 105 0.64 27.94 1.64
CA GLU A 105 -0.60 27.15 1.60
C GLU A 105 -0.60 26.22 0.39
N GLY A 106 -1.19 25.03 0.56
CA GLY A 106 -1.30 24.07 -0.53
C GLY A 106 -1.97 22.76 -0.10
N ARG A 107 -2.58 22.06 -1.07
CA ARG A 107 -3.12 20.71 -0.91
C ARG A 107 -2.11 19.69 -1.42
N ALA A 108 -2.06 18.54 -0.74
CA ALA A 108 -1.27 17.39 -1.13
C ALA A 108 -2.06 16.09 -0.87
N ALA A 109 -1.64 14.99 -1.47
CA ALA A 109 -2.06 13.66 -1.09
C ALA A 109 -0.87 12.94 -0.45
N ILE A 110 -1.03 12.44 0.77
CA ILE A 110 0.01 11.66 1.46
C ILE A 110 -0.33 10.19 1.37
N LYS A 111 0.54 9.41 0.72
CA LYS A 111 0.46 7.95 0.69
C LYS A 111 1.34 7.38 1.80
N PHE A 112 0.73 6.81 2.83
CA PHE A 112 1.40 6.05 3.87
C PHE A 112 1.59 4.62 3.41
N LEU A 113 2.82 4.14 3.42
CA LEU A 113 3.12 2.77 2.97
C LEU A 113 3.02 1.80 4.15
N HIS A 114 2.44 0.63 3.93
CA HIS A 114 2.41 -0.39 4.98
C HIS A 114 3.82 -0.90 5.25
N ALA A 115 4.35 -0.62 6.44
CA ALA A 115 5.72 -1.00 6.82
C ALA A 115 6.00 -2.51 6.73
N GLY A 116 4.95 -3.35 6.84
CA GLY A 116 5.06 -4.80 6.67
C GLY A 116 5.38 -5.26 5.25
N LEU A 117 5.06 -4.46 4.22
CA LEU A 117 5.39 -4.73 2.81
C LEU A 117 6.84 -4.42 2.45
N LEU A 118 7.61 -3.82 3.36
CA LEU A 118 8.98 -3.45 3.10
C LEU A 118 9.97 -4.60 3.39
N GLY A 119 9.51 -5.77 3.84
CA GLY A 119 10.33 -7.00 3.95
C GLY A 119 11.79 -6.81 4.44
N ARG A 120 12.69 -7.71 4.01
CA ARG A 120 14.14 -7.45 4.08
C ARG A 120 14.56 -6.70 2.81
N GLY A 121 15.08 -5.48 2.95
CA GLY A 121 15.56 -4.68 1.81
C GLY A 121 14.54 -3.70 1.22
N GLY A 122 13.32 -3.58 1.76
CA GLY A 122 12.34 -2.62 1.25
C GLY A 122 12.65 -1.17 1.59
N ALA A 123 13.54 -0.89 2.55
CA ALA A 123 14.10 0.45 2.68
C ALA A 123 14.88 0.85 1.40
N GLU A 124 15.74 -0.02 0.88
CA GLU A 124 16.46 0.22 -0.38
C GLU A 124 15.51 0.25 -1.59
N ARG A 125 14.48 -0.61 -1.63
CA ARG A 125 13.46 -0.55 -2.69
C ARG A 125 12.65 0.75 -2.62
N PHE A 126 12.26 1.19 -1.43
CA PHE A 126 11.56 2.45 -1.21
C PHE A 126 12.41 3.64 -1.64
N GLU A 127 13.68 3.67 -1.25
CA GLU A 127 14.61 4.72 -1.69
C GLU A 127 14.78 4.69 -3.21
N ARG A 128 14.92 3.50 -3.82
CA ARG A 128 15.04 3.36 -5.27
C ARG A 128 13.78 3.82 -6.01
N GLU A 129 12.59 3.41 -5.56
CA GLU A 129 11.32 3.84 -6.15
C GLU A 129 11.06 5.32 -5.94
N GLY A 130 11.34 5.84 -4.73
CA GLY A 130 11.26 7.26 -4.43
C GLY A 130 12.17 8.09 -5.35
N ASN A 131 13.39 7.62 -5.61
CA ASN A 131 14.32 8.25 -6.55
C ASN A 131 13.83 8.21 -8.00
N ILE A 132 13.15 7.14 -8.42
CA ILE A 132 12.53 7.05 -9.75
C ILE A 132 11.37 8.04 -9.85
N LEU A 133 10.46 8.03 -8.87
CA LEU A 133 9.31 8.94 -8.81
C LEU A 133 9.74 10.41 -8.75
N ALA A 134 10.81 10.74 -8.02
CA ALA A 134 11.37 12.08 -7.96
C ALA A 134 11.84 12.61 -9.32
N ARG A 135 12.23 11.72 -10.24
CA ARG A 135 12.68 12.07 -11.59
C ARG A 135 11.55 12.13 -12.61
N LEU A 136 10.36 11.63 -12.28
CA LEU A 136 9.21 11.64 -13.16
C LEU A 136 8.49 12.99 -13.07
N ALA A 137 8.67 13.80 -14.11
CA ALA A 137 7.94 15.06 -14.31
C ALA A 137 7.18 14.97 -15.64
N HIS A 138 5.87 14.72 -15.56
CA HIS A 138 5.01 14.61 -16.73
C HIS A 138 3.59 15.09 -16.38
N PRO A 139 2.88 15.81 -17.26
CA PRO A 139 1.53 16.34 -16.96
C PRO A 139 0.49 15.29 -16.56
N ASN A 140 0.70 14.03 -16.98
CA ASN A 140 -0.21 12.91 -16.68
C ASN A 140 0.27 12.01 -15.53
N ILE A 141 1.27 12.44 -14.76
CA ILE A 141 1.79 11.69 -13.60
C ILE A 141 1.79 12.64 -12.41
N ALA A 142 1.08 12.27 -11.33
CA ALA A 142 1.08 13.06 -10.10
C ALA A 142 2.50 13.23 -9.58
N ARG A 143 2.92 14.49 -9.38
CA ARG A 143 4.30 14.80 -9.02
C ARG A 143 4.60 14.43 -7.57
N LEU A 144 5.78 13.85 -7.32
CA LEU A 144 6.33 13.73 -5.97
C LEU A 144 6.75 15.12 -5.47
N LEU A 145 6.14 15.58 -4.37
CA LEU A 145 6.44 16.86 -3.74
C LEU A 145 7.49 16.71 -2.64
N ASP A 146 7.40 15.62 -1.86
CA ASP A 146 8.28 15.33 -0.73
C ASP A 146 8.17 13.84 -0.34
N ALA A 147 9.06 13.35 0.49
CA ALA A 147 9.00 12.00 1.07
C ALA A 147 9.63 12.00 2.46
N GLY A 148 9.17 11.10 3.34
CA GLY A 148 9.74 11.01 4.68
C GLY A 148 9.38 9.73 5.40
N VAL A 149 9.88 9.64 6.64
CA VAL A 149 9.61 8.51 7.53
C VAL A 149 9.23 9.05 8.91
N ALA A 150 8.07 8.66 9.41
CA ALA A 150 7.51 9.09 10.68
C ALA A 150 7.63 8.03 11.78
N GLY A 151 7.31 8.40 13.02
CA GLY A 151 7.23 7.47 14.16
C GLY A 151 8.57 6.79 14.48
N GLY A 152 9.69 7.53 14.39
CA GLY A 152 11.02 7.00 14.69
C GLY A 152 11.60 6.06 13.63
N GLY A 153 11.16 6.18 12.37
CA GLY A 153 11.67 5.37 11.26
C GLY A 153 10.75 4.22 10.84
N ALA A 154 9.60 4.06 11.48
CA ALA A 154 8.72 2.91 11.27
C ALA A 154 7.65 3.13 10.18
N GLN A 155 7.36 4.36 9.79
CA GLN A 155 6.23 4.67 8.90
C GLN A 155 6.66 5.55 7.72
N PRO A 156 7.05 4.98 6.58
CA PRO A 156 7.35 5.74 5.39
C PRO A 156 6.09 6.33 4.75
N TYR A 157 6.24 7.51 4.18
CA TYR A 157 5.19 8.22 3.48
C TYR A 157 5.74 9.01 2.29
N LEU A 158 4.90 9.15 1.26
CA LEU A 158 5.15 9.99 0.09
C LEU A 158 4.16 11.13 0.07
N VAL A 159 4.64 12.35 -0.16
CA VAL A 159 3.80 13.52 -0.38
C VAL A 159 3.70 13.77 -1.88
N LEU A 160 2.51 13.60 -2.40
CA LEU A 160 2.19 13.69 -3.82
C LEU A 160 1.33 14.92 -4.09
N GLU A 161 1.37 15.39 -5.33
CA GLU A 161 0.39 16.32 -5.85
C GLU A 161 -1.04 15.81 -5.61
N TYR A 162 -1.89 16.67 -5.08
CA TYR A 162 -3.31 16.36 -4.94
C TYR A 162 -4.01 16.56 -6.28
N ILE A 163 -4.53 15.48 -6.85
CA ILE A 163 -5.32 15.54 -8.09
C ILE A 163 -6.78 15.72 -7.73
N ASP A 164 -7.31 16.89 -8.07
CA ASP A 164 -8.73 17.22 -7.94
C ASP A 164 -9.48 16.70 -9.17
N GLY A 165 -9.72 15.39 -9.20
CA GLY A 165 -10.29 14.70 -10.34
C GLY A 165 -11.14 13.49 -9.95
N LEU A 166 -11.75 12.87 -10.96
CA LEU A 166 -12.57 11.68 -10.77
C LEU A 166 -11.69 10.42 -10.93
N PRO A 167 -11.82 9.42 -10.03
CA PRO A 167 -11.24 8.10 -10.23
C PRO A 167 -11.60 7.54 -11.61
N ILE A 168 -10.64 6.89 -12.26
CA ILE A 168 -10.78 6.48 -13.68
C ILE A 168 -11.89 5.45 -13.89
N ASP A 169 -12.09 4.55 -12.93
CA ASP A 169 -13.19 3.60 -12.87
C ASP A 169 -14.54 4.30 -12.87
N ARG A 170 -14.72 5.30 -12.00
CA ARG A 170 -15.93 6.13 -11.95
C ARG A 170 -16.12 6.94 -13.22
N HIS A 171 -15.05 7.48 -13.77
CA HIS A 171 -15.12 8.19 -15.05
C HIS A 171 -15.61 7.27 -16.18
N CYS A 172 -15.08 6.05 -16.27
CA CYS A 172 -15.52 5.06 -17.25
C CYS A 172 -16.98 4.65 -17.04
N GLU A 173 -17.41 4.43 -15.79
CA GLU A 173 -18.81 4.12 -15.44
C GLU A 173 -19.75 5.25 -15.87
N ASP A 174 -19.44 6.49 -15.50
CA ASP A 174 -20.27 7.67 -15.77
C ASP A 174 -20.42 7.95 -17.28
N HIS A 175 -19.42 7.56 -18.06
CA HIS A 175 -19.38 7.79 -19.52
C HIS A 175 -19.70 6.53 -20.33
N ALA A 176 -20.03 5.41 -19.67
CA ALA A 176 -20.27 4.11 -20.30
C ALA A 176 -19.17 3.70 -21.30
N LEU A 177 -17.90 3.92 -20.94
CA LEU A 177 -16.75 3.59 -21.79
C LEU A 177 -16.53 2.08 -21.81
N ASP A 178 -16.28 1.52 -23.00
CA ASP A 178 -15.88 0.13 -23.18
C ASP A 178 -14.36 0.01 -23.41
N LEU A 179 -13.86 -1.24 -23.41
CA LEU A 179 -12.43 -1.53 -23.61
C LEU A 179 -11.97 -1.31 -25.08
N ALA A 180 -12.88 -0.96 -26.00
CA ALA A 180 -12.61 -0.78 -27.41
C ALA A 180 -12.53 0.71 -27.83
N ALA A 181 -12.62 1.63 -26.88
CA ALA A 181 -12.47 3.07 -27.09
C ALA A 181 -11.05 3.49 -27.45
#